data_AF-A0A7C6H0R4-F1
#
_entry.id   AF-A0A7C6H0R4-F1
#
_cell.length_a   1.000
_cell.length_b   1.000
_cell.length_c   1.000
_cell.angle_alpha   90.00
_cell.angle_beta   90.00
_cell.angle_gamma   90.00
#
_symmetry.space_group_name_H-M   'P 1'
#
loop_
_entity.id
_entity.type
_entity.pdbx_description
1 polymer ?
#
loop_
_entity_poly.entity_id
_entity_poly.type
_entity_poly.pdbx_seq_one_letter_code
_entity_poly.pdbx_strand_id
1 'polypeptide(L)'
;MQKKNKIKKTILQYCITTGACLIVGFVIAVLYGLFTPWEALKESRPINIDSELTKVFFILTNSAFIVGVLTASFGLLILAANGGAFEMIVYGIRRFFSLFQKDVNKIKFKTFYDYHIYNQGKPKQPFLFLVVVGLVFIGLSMIFYVIYAQNYTPVNLRAF
;
A
#
# COMPACT_ATOMS: atom_id res chain seq x y z
N MET A 1 -5.31 15.35 -31.06
CA MET A 1 -5.63 13.91 -30.94
C MET A 1 -4.88 13.18 -29.80
N GLN A 2 -3.60 13.50 -29.51
CA GLN A 2 -2.82 12.77 -28.48
C GLN A 2 -3.30 12.91 -27.02
N LYS A 3 -3.90 14.04 -26.64
CA LYS A 3 -4.39 14.29 -25.26
C LYS A 3 -5.50 13.31 -24.82
N LYS A 4 -6.40 12.94 -25.74
CA LYS A 4 -7.53 12.01 -25.49
C LYS A 4 -7.05 10.58 -25.18
N ASN A 5 -6.00 10.13 -25.87
CA ASN A 5 -5.41 8.80 -25.64
C ASN A 5 -4.66 8.71 -24.32
N LYS A 6 -4.00 9.79 -23.89
CA LYS A 6 -3.33 9.85 -22.58
C LYS A 6 -4.31 9.71 -21.41
N ILE A 7 -5.45 10.41 -21.48
CA ILE A 7 -6.51 10.35 -20.45
C ILE A 7 -7.12 8.95 -20.36
N LYS A 8 -7.46 8.33 -21.51
CA LYS A 8 -7.99 6.95 -21.54
C LYS A 8 -7.03 5.95 -20.88
N LYS A 9 -5.73 6.06 -21.16
CA LYS A 9 -4.71 5.19 -20.58
C LYS A 9 -4.59 5.38 -19.06
N THR A 10 -4.67 6.62 -18.57
CA THR A 10 -4.67 6.91 -17.13
C THR A 10 -5.91 6.32 -16.44
N ILE A 11 -7.11 6.54 -16.99
CA ILE A 11 -8.35 5.97 -16.42
C ILE A 11 -8.29 4.44 -16.38
N LEU A 12 -7.79 3.81 -17.45
CA LEU A 12 -7.62 2.36 -17.49
C LEU A 12 -6.69 1.85 -16.37
N GLN A 13 -5.61 2.57 -16.06
CA GLN A 13 -4.70 2.23 -14.97
C GLN A 13 -5.37 2.32 -13.60
N TYR A 14 -6.21 3.34 -13.35
CA TYR A 14 -7.01 3.45 -12.12
C TYR A 14 -7.99 2.28 -11.99
N CYS A 15 -8.69 1.90 -13.06
CA CYS A 15 -9.63 0.78 -13.03
C CYS A 15 -8.92 -0.56 -12.75
N ILE A 16 -7.81 -0.85 -13.43
CA ILE A 16 -7.06 -2.10 -13.23
C ILE A 16 -6.51 -2.18 -11.81
N THR A 17 -5.95 -1.09 -11.28
CA THR A 17 -5.37 -1.09 -9.93
C THR A 17 -6.42 -1.15 -8.83
N THR A 18 -7.54 -0.46 -9.00
CA THR A 18 -8.68 -0.59 -8.08
C THR A 18 -9.21 -2.02 -8.08
N GLY A 19 -9.37 -2.64 -9.26
CA GLY A 19 -9.78 -4.03 -9.38
C GLY A 19 -8.81 -5.01 -8.71
N ALA A 20 -7.50 -4.82 -8.92
CA ALA A 20 -6.48 -5.63 -8.26
C ALA A 20 -6.53 -5.49 -6.73
N CYS A 21 -6.68 -4.26 -6.21
CA CYS A 21 -6.82 -4.02 -4.77
C CYS A 21 -8.06 -4.70 -4.19
N LEU A 22 -9.19 -4.69 -4.90
CA LEU A 22 -10.41 -5.39 -4.47
C LEU A 22 -10.21 -6.90 -4.39
N ILE A 23 -9.54 -7.51 -5.39
CA ILE A 23 -9.25 -8.95 -5.38
C ILE A 23 -8.36 -9.30 -4.20
N VAL A 24 -7.28 -8.55 -3.98
CA VAL A 24 -6.36 -8.78 -2.85
C VAL A 24 -7.08 -8.59 -1.51
N GLY A 25 -7.91 -7.55 -1.39
CA GLY A 25 -8.70 -7.30 -0.18
C GLY A 25 -9.71 -8.41 0.10
N PHE A 26 -10.35 -8.94 -0.95
CA PHE A 26 -11.25 -10.07 -0.83
C PHE A 26 -10.51 -11.34 -0.35
N VAL A 27 -9.34 -11.64 -0.94
CA VAL A 27 -8.52 -12.78 -0.49
C VAL A 27 -8.12 -12.63 0.97
N ILE A 28 -7.67 -11.44 1.38
CA ILE A 28 -7.32 -11.15 2.78
C ILE A 28 -8.54 -11.32 3.70
N ALA A 29 -9.73 -10.82 3.30
CA ALA A 29 -10.95 -10.98 4.07
C ALA A 29 -11.33 -12.46 4.27
N VAL A 30 -11.19 -13.28 3.21
CA VAL A 30 -11.41 -14.74 3.30
C VAL A 30 -10.43 -15.39 4.27
N LEU A 31 -9.13 -15.04 4.20
CA LEU A 31 -8.12 -15.54 5.14
C LEU A 31 -8.39 -15.11 6.59
N TYR A 32 -8.97 -13.92 6.80
CA TYR A 32 -9.37 -13.46 8.12
C TYR A 32 -10.64 -14.14 8.67
N GLY A 33 -11.31 -14.98 7.87
CA GLY A 33 -12.47 -15.77 8.27
C GLY A 33 -13.81 -15.11 7.93
N LEU A 34 -13.91 -14.42 6.79
CA LEU A 34 -15.17 -13.80 6.35
C LEU A 34 -16.34 -14.81 6.28
N PHE A 35 -16.06 -16.05 5.88
CA PHE A 35 -17.07 -17.11 5.72
C PHE A 35 -17.07 -18.15 6.87
N THR A 36 -16.19 -18.03 7.85
CA THR A 36 -16.17 -18.97 8.98
C THR A 36 -17.20 -18.52 10.02
N PRO A 37 -18.00 -19.43 10.63
CA PRO A 37 -18.94 -19.08 11.71
C PRO A 37 -18.22 -18.38 12.87
N TRP A 38 -18.87 -17.41 13.53
CA TRP A 38 -18.24 -16.67 14.62
C TRP A 38 -17.80 -17.56 15.79
N GLU A 39 -18.56 -18.62 16.08
CA GLU A 39 -18.30 -19.56 17.17
C GLU A 39 -16.90 -20.20 17.07
N ALA A 40 -16.46 -20.57 15.87
CA ALA A 40 -15.14 -21.15 15.63
C ALA A 40 -13.99 -20.14 15.80
N LEU A 41 -14.27 -18.84 15.68
CA LEU A 41 -13.27 -17.77 15.79
C LEU A 41 -13.15 -17.21 17.21
N LYS A 42 -14.22 -17.31 18.03
CA LYS A 42 -14.25 -16.82 19.42
C LYS A 42 -13.24 -17.55 20.30
N GLU A 43 -13.03 -18.84 20.06
CA GLU A 43 -12.05 -19.64 20.80
C GLU A 43 -10.59 -19.27 20.46
N SER A 44 -10.35 -18.79 19.24
CA SER A 44 -9.00 -18.47 18.76
C SER A 44 -8.61 -17.01 18.92
N ARG A 45 -9.54 -16.08 19.19
CA ARG A 45 -9.25 -14.64 19.28
C ARG A 45 -9.77 -14.01 20.58
N PRO A 46 -8.96 -13.19 21.27
CA PRO A 46 -9.35 -12.51 22.51
C PRO A 46 -10.30 -11.30 22.27
N ILE A 47 -11.08 -11.31 21.19
CA ILE A 47 -11.90 -10.16 20.77
C ILE A 47 -13.36 -10.47 21.10
N ASN A 48 -13.93 -9.72 22.07
CA ASN A 48 -15.34 -9.82 22.44
C ASN A 48 -16.23 -9.11 21.41
N ILE A 49 -16.64 -9.84 20.37
CA ILE A 49 -17.65 -9.38 19.41
C ILE A 49 -18.95 -10.13 19.66
N ASP A 50 -20.02 -9.39 19.95
CA ASP A 50 -21.32 -9.98 20.32
C ASP A 50 -22.25 -10.22 19.11
N SER A 51 -21.94 -9.64 17.94
CA SER A 51 -22.78 -9.75 16.75
C SER A 51 -22.01 -10.15 15.48
N GLU A 52 -22.63 -11.00 14.64
CA GLU A 52 -22.09 -11.39 13.32
C GLU A 52 -21.88 -10.17 12.41
N LEU A 53 -22.73 -9.14 12.53
CA LEU A 53 -22.58 -7.89 11.80
C LEU A 53 -21.29 -7.15 12.20
N THR A 54 -21.05 -6.99 13.50
CA THR A 54 -19.85 -6.33 14.04
C THR A 54 -18.58 -7.05 13.60
N LYS A 55 -18.60 -8.38 13.50
CA LYS A 55 -17.50 -9.19 12.99
C LYS A 55 -17.24 -8.93 11.50
N VAL A 56 -18.28 -8.92 10.66
CA VAL A 56 -18.14 -8.63 9.22
C VAL A 56 -17.51 -7.25 9.03
N PHE A 57 -18.00 -6.23 9.74
CA PHE A 57 -17.43 -4.87 9.67
C PHE A 57 -15.97 -4.82 10.15
N PHE A 58 -15.61 -5.57 11.20
CA PHE A 58 -14.24 -5.66 11.68
C PHE A 58 -13.30 -6.28 10.63
N ILE A 59 -13.71 -7.39 10.02
CA ILE A 59 -12.92 -8.08 8.98
C ILE A 59 -12.78 -7.18 7.74
N LEU A 60 -13.86 -6.51 7.32
CA LEU A 60 -13.85 -5.59 6.18
C LEU A 60 -12.95 -4.38 6.43
N THR A 61 -13.00 -3.82 7.63
CA THR A 61 -12.15 -2.70 8.05
C THR A 61 -10.68 -3.06 7.99
N ASN A 62 -10.28 -4.19 8.60
CA ASN A 62 -8.88 -4.63 8.65
C ASN A 62 -8.35 -5.01 7.27
N SER A 63 -9.11 -5.75 6.48
CA SER A 63 -8.72 -6.13 5.12
C SER A 63 -8.57 -4.91 4.22
N ALA A 64 -9.52 -3.97 4.24
CA ALA A 64 -9.42 -2.72 3.50
C ALA A 64 -8.25 -1.85 3.96
N PHE A 65 -7.98 -1.81 5.28
CA PHE A 65 -6.86 -1.07 5.85
C PHE A 65 -5.51 -1.61 5.36
N ILE A 66 -5.30 -2.93 5.46
CA ILE A 66 -4.06 -3.59 5.06
C ILE A 66 -3.78 -3.34 3.58
N VAL A 67 -4.79 -3.51 2.72
CA VAL A 67 -4.66 -3.25 1.28
C VAL A 67 -4.37 -1.77 1.01
N GLY A 68 -5.09 -0.87 1.68
CA GLY A 68 -4.91 0.57 1.53
C GLY A 68 -3.50 1.03 1.92
N VAL A 69 -3.01 0.59 3.09
CA VAL A 69 -1.67 0.91 3.60
C VAL A 69 -0.58 0.32 2.70
N LEU A 70 -0.72 -0.94 2.27
CA LEU A 70 0.24 -1.59 1.39
C LEU A 70 0.35 -0.82 0.05
N THR A 71 -0.80 -0.52 -0.56
CA THR A 71 -0.87 0.17 -1.85
C THR A 71 -0.37 1.61 -1.76
N ALA A 72 -0.73 2.34 -0.70
CA ALA A 72 -0.23 3.68 -0.44
C ALA A 72 1.28 3.68 -0.21
N SER A 73 1.82 2.72 0.54
CA SER A 73 3.25 2.57 0.80
C SER A 73 4.03 2.30 -0.48
N PHE A 74 3.55 1.39 -1.34
CA PHE A 74 4.15 1.17 -2.66
C PHE A 74 4.09 2.42 -3.54
N GLY A 75 2.97 3.15 -3.54
CA GLY A 75 2.83 4.39 -4.27
C GLY A 75 3.82 5.46 -3.78
N LEU A 76 3.99 5.60 -2.47
CA LEU A 76 4.94 6.53 -1.85
C LEU A 76 6.38 6.15 -2.17
N LEU A 77 6.70 4.84 -2.18
CA LEU A 77 8.00 4.31 -2.53
C LEU A 77 8.40 4.68 -3.97
N ILE A 78 7.45 4.55 -4.90
CA ILE A 78 7.66 4.92 -6.31
C ILE A 78 7.79 6.43 -6.46
N LEU A 79 7.02 7.21 -5.68
CA LEU A 79 7.14 8.66 -5.66
C LEU A 79 8.53 9.10 -5.17
N ALA A 80 9.03 8.51 -4.09
CA ALA A 80 10.39 8.72 -3.60
C ALA A 80 11.46 8.28 -4.61
N ALA A 81 11.22 7.16 -5.33
CA ALA A 81 12.11 6.69 -6.39
C ALA A 81 12.19 7.67 -7.56
N ASN A 82 11.06 8.20 -8.01
CA ASN A 82 10.99 9.24 -9.04
C ASN A 82 11.61 10.59 -8.59
N GLY A 83 11.64 10.83 -7.28
CA GLY A 83 12.27 12.00 -6.67
C GLY A 83 13.79 11.91 -6.51
N GLY A 84 14.41 10.78 -6.89
CA GLY A 84 15.85 10.58 -6.79
C GLY A 84 16.34 10.04 -5.44
N ALA A 85 15.45 9.76 -4.48
CA ALA A 85 15.83 9.19 -3.18
C ALA A 85 16.48 7.80 -3.34
N PHE A 86 15.89 6.95 -4.18
CA PHE A 86 16.47 5.65 -4.50
C PHE A 86 17.75 5.75 -5.34
N GLU A 87 17.89 6.78 -6.18
CA GLU A 87 19.10 7.00 -6.97
C GLU A 87 20.30 7.33 -6.08
N MET A 88 20.06 8.09 -5.01
CA MET A 88 21.07 8.40 -4.00
C MET A 88 21.52 7.15 -3.24
N ILE A 89 20.57 6.28 -2.87
CA ILE A 89 20.87 5.00 -2.20
C ILE A 89 21.67 4.07 -3.13
N VAL A 90 21.24 3.90 -4.40
CA VAL A 90 21.93 3.05 -5.38
C VAL A 90 23.34 3.56 -5.67
N TYR A 91 23.51 4.88 -5.80
CA TYR A 91 24.83 5.49 -5.95
C TYR A 91 25.71 5.22 -4.72
N GLY A 92 25.17 5.40 -3.50
CA GLY A 92 25.87 5.11 -2.25
C GLY A 92 26.33 3.66 -2.15
N ILE A 93 25.46 2.70 -2.46
CA ILE A 93 25.78 1.27 -2.48
C ILE A 93 26.85 0.97 -3.53
N ARG A 94 26.71 1.46 -4.76
CA ARG A 94 27.73 1.27 -5.81
C ARG A 94 29.09 1.86 -5.41
N ARG A 95 29.10 3.03 -4.78
CA ARG A 95 30.32 3.68 -4.29
C ARG A 95 30.94 2.87 -3.16
N PHE A 96 30.13 2.37 -2.22
CA PHE A 96 30.57 1.51 -1.14
C PHE A 96 31.22 0.22 -1.65
N PHE A 97 30.58 -0.47 -2.60
CA PHE A 97 31.17 -1.65 -3.25
C PHE A 97 32.39 -1.33 -4.10
N SER A 98 32.48 -0.13 -4.71
CA SER A 98 33.66 0.28 -5.47
C SER A 98 34.91 0.48 -4.60
N LEU A 99 34.75 0.74 -3.30
CA LEU A 99 35.88 0.81 -2.36
C LEU A 99 36.53 -0.57 -2.12
N PHE A 100 35.79 -1.65 -2.35
CA PHE A 100 36.30 -3.02 -2.26
C PHE A 100 36.85 -3.55 -3.60
N GLN A 101 36.73 -2.78 -4.69
CA GLN A 101 37.31 -3.15 -5.98
C GLN A 101 38.74 -2.60 -6.10
N LYS A 102 39.68 -3.47 -6.48
CA LYS A 102 41.12 -3.16 -6.61
C LYS A 102 41.43 -2.16 -7.74
N ASP A 103 40.47 -1.90 -8.64
CA ASP A 103 40.67 -1.20 -9.91
C ASP A 103 39.91 0.15 -9.93
N VAL A 104 40.51 1.17 -9.32
CA VAL A 104 39.91 2.51 -9.08
C VAL A 104 39.74 3.33 -10.38
N ASN A 105 40.33 2.89 -11.50
CA ASN A 105 40.32 3.61 -12.77
C ASN A 105 39.14 3.29 -13.72
N LYS A 106 38.30 2.31 -13.40
CA LYS A 106 37.11 1.94 -14.21
C LYS A 106 35.79 2.50 -13.68
N ILE A 107 35.84 3.58 -12.90
CA ILE A 107 34.62 4.16 -12.31
C ILE A 107 33.90 5.00 -13.37
N LYS A 108 32.81 4.44 -13.92
CA LYS A 108 32.01 5.02 -15.03
C LYS A 108 31.35 6.39 -14.70
N PHE A 109 31.22 6.75 -13.42
CA PHE A 109 30.66 8.02 -12.95
C PHE A 109 31.51 8.59 -11.81
N LYS A 110 32.22 9.70 -12.06
CA LYS A 110 33.17 10.29 -11.11
C LYS A 110 32.48 11.09 -10.00
N THR A 111 31.32 11.70 -10.30
CA THR A 111 30.59 12.59 -9.40
C THR A 111 29.11 12.20 -9.33
N PHE A 112 28.47 12.38 -8.16
CA PHE A 112 27.02 12.20 -7.99
C PHE A 112 26.20 13.05 -8.98
N TYR A 113 26.71 14.22 -9.35
CA TYR A 113 26.09 15.14 -10.30
C TYR A 113 25.92 14.52 -11.70
N ASP A 114 26.95 13.85 -12.24
CA ASP A 114 26.88 13.19 -13.55
C ASP A 114 25.88 12.02 -13.54
N TYR A 115 25.79 11.32 -12.42
CA TYR A 115 24.83 10.24 -12.22
C TYR A 115 23.39 10.77 -12.15
N HIS A 116 23.18 11.90 -11.48
CA HIS A 116 21.89 12.56 -11.38
C HIS A 116 21.42 13.11 -12.74
N ILE A 117 22.29 13.78 -13.50
CA ILE A 117 21.95 14.29 -14.85
C ILE A 117 21.62 13.14 -15.81
N TYR A 118 22.37 12.02 -15.76
CA TYR A 118 22.09 10.85 -16.58
C TYR A 118 20.71 10.23 -16.28
N ASN A 119 20.29 10.24 -15.02
CA ASN A 119 19.01 9.68 -14.61
C ASN A 119 17.83 10.67 -14.75
N GLN A 120 18.06 11.98 -14.68
CA GLN A 120 17.03 13.01 -14.94
C GLN A 120 16.47 12.94 -16.37
N GLY A 121 17.24 12.42 -17.34
CA GLY A 121 16.79 12.19 -18.71
C GLY A 121 15.81 11.01 -18.88
N LYS A 122 15.57 10.20 -17.83
CA LYS A 122 14.64 9.08 -17.91
C LYS A 122 13.20 9.54 -17.72
N PRO A 123 12.24 8.98 -18.47
CA PRO A 123 10.84 9.34 -18.32
C PRO A 123 10.36 8.99 -16.91
N LYS A 124 10.06 10.02 -16.10
CA LYS A 124 9.43 9.86 -14.79
C LYS A 124 8.14 9.09 -14.95
N GLN A 125 7.97 8.01 -14.22
CA GLN A 125 6.78 7.20 -14.37
C GLN A 125 5.62 7.82 -13.56
N PRO A 126 4.46 8.10 -14.17
CA PRO A 126 3.35 8.78 -13.50
C PRO A 126 2.57 7.81 -12.61
N PHE A 127 3.10 7.49 -11.43
CA PHE A 127 2.50 6.54 -10.47
C PHE A 127 1.74 7.20 -9.30
N LEU A 128 1.46 8.50 -9.41
CA LEU A 128 0.68 9.22 -8.40
C LEU A 128 -0.72 8.60 -8.18
N PHE A 129 -1.26 7.92 -9.20
CA PHE A 129 -2.53 7.21 -9.11
C PHE A 129 -2.55 6.13 -8.01
N LEU A 130 -1.43 5.46 -7.77
CA LEU A 130 -1.34 4.38 -6.77
C LEU A 130 -1.51 4.92 -5.35
N VAL A 131 -0.93 6.09 -5.08
CA VAL A 131 -1.06 6.80 -3.80
C VAL A 131 -2.51 7.24 -3.57
N VAL A 132 -3.14 7.79 -4.61
CA VAL A 132 -4.55 8.23 -4.53
C VAL A 132 -5.48 7.04 -4.27
N VAL A 133 -5.30 5.92 -4.97
CA VAL A 133 -6.10 4.70 -4.75
C VAL A 133 -5.89 4.16 -3.32
N GLY A 134 -4.65 4.08 -2.85
CA GLY A 134 -4.35 3.65 -1.47
C GLY A 134 -5.01 4.56 -0.42
N LEU A 135 -4.94 5.88 -0.59
CA LEU A 135 -5.60 6.84 0.30
C LEU A 135 -7.12 6.69 0.33
N VAL A 136 -7.75 6.44 -0.82
CA VAL A 136 -9.20 6.19 -0.89
C VAL A 136 -9.57 4.93 -0.10
N PHE A 137 -8.79 3.85 -0.20
CA PHE A 137 -9.02 2.63 0.57
C PHE A 137 -8.81 2.82 2.07
N ILE A 138 -7.80 3.60 2.48
CA ILE A 138 -7.60 3.96 3.89
C ILE A 138 -8.79 4.78 4.42
N GLY A 139 -9.26 5.77 3.64
CA GLY A 139 -10.44 6.55 3.98
C GLY A 139 -11.70 5.69 4.10
N LEU A 140 -11.90 4.75 3.18
CA LEU A 140 -13.01 3.80 3.23
C LEU A 140 -12.94 2.90 4.47
N SER A 141 -11.75 2.41 4.81
CA SER A 141 -11.52 1.64 6.04
C SER A 141 -11.85 2.45 7.29
N MET A 142 -11.48 3.74 7.33
CA MET A 142 -11.80 4.63 8.44
C MET A 142 -13.32 4.80 8.62
N ILE A 143 -14.07 4.90 7.53
CA ILE A 143 -15.55 4.97 7.57
C ILE A 143 -16.12 3.70 8.18
N PHE A 144 -15.65 2.52 7.74
CA PHE A 144 -16.10 1.25 8.33
C PHE A 144 -15.71 1.11 9.81
N TYR A 145 -14.54 1.61 10.20
CA TYR A 145 -14.11 1.64 11.58
C TYR A 145 -15.02 2.51 12.46
N VAL A 146 -15.41 3.69 11.99
CA VAL A 146 -16.33 4.58 12.73
C VAL A 146 -17.68 3.89 12.92
N ILE A 147 -18.21 3.24 11.89
CA ILE A 147 -19.46 2.47 11.98
C ILE A 147 -19.31 1.31 12.97
N TYR A 148 -18.19 0.59 12.93
CA TYR A 148 -17.87 -0.46 13.90
C TYR A 148 -17.85 0.09 15.34
N ALA A 149 -17.17 1.22 15.57
CA ALA A 149 -17.03 1.83 16.88
C ALA A 149 -18.37 2.31 17.46
N GLN A 150 -19.27 2.83 16.63
CA GLN A 150 -20.62 3.24 17.06
C GLN A 150 -21.52 2.04 17.41
N ASN A 151 -21.34 0.90 16.72
CA ASN A 151 -22.11 -0.33 16.98
C ASN A 151 -21.49 -1.23 18.04
N TYR A 152 -20.31 -0.88 18.56
CA TYR A 152 -19.66 -1.62 19.63
C TYR A 152 -20.26 -1.22 20.98
N THR A 153 -21.29 -1.96 21.41
CA THR A 153 -21.77 -1.86 22.79
C THR A 153 -20.73 -2.48 23.73
N PRO A 154 -20.15 -1.74 24.69
CA PRO A 154 -19.27 -2.35 25.68
C PRO A 154 -20.09 -3.37 26.48
N VAL A 155 -19.63 -4.63 26.50
CA VAL A 155 -20.12 -5.64 27.44
C VAL A 155 -20.05 -5.02 28.84
N ASN A 156 -21.22 -4.76 29.43
CA ASN A 156 -21.31 -4.28 30.80
C ASN A 156 -20.60 -5.30 31.70
N LEU A 157 -19.46 -4.90 32.27
CA LEU A 157 -18.70 -5.61 33.32
C LEU A 157 -19.48 -5.69 34.66
N ARG A 158 -20.82 -5.67 34.64
CA ARG A 158 -21.71 -5.73 35.81
C ARG A 158 -22.37 -7.09 36.02
N ALA A 159 -21.84 -8.15 35.38
CA ALA A 159 -22.33 -9.52 35.53
C ALA A 159 -21.25 -10.49 36.07
N PHE A 160 -20.33 -9.97 36.89
CA PHE A 160 -19.50 -10.74 37.80
C PHE A 160 -19.61 -10.14 39.20
#